data_AF-A0A383B7Y6-F1
#
_entry.id   AF-A0A383B7Y6-F1
#
_cell.length_a   1.000
_cell.length_b   1.000
_cell.length_c   1.000
_cell.angle_alpha   90.00
_cell.angle_beta   90.00
_cell.angle_gamma   90.00
#
_symmetry.space_group_name_H-M   'P 1'
#
loop_
_entity.id
_entity.type
_entity.pdbx_description
1 polymer ?
#
loop_
_entity_poly.entity_id
_entity_poly.type
_entity_poly.pdbx_seq_one_letter_code
_entity_poly.pdbx_strand_id
1 'polypeptide(L)'
;MAGNVREWTVNPHGKGNNRFSILGGAYYDNVYNFNDYYSTSPLDRSLGNGCRLVSSLANGVEDSLDQYIISYTERDILSEEDVTDEVFEVYRAQFDYKDYPLEVDLTIIAGYNSEYVVERFEMESPYKNDEPLHGFIVYDSSYKGDLKPIINFPTAG
;
A
#
# COMPACT_ATOMS: atom_id res chain seq x y z
N MET A 1 2.14 -14.08 21.29
CA MET A 1 2.66 -13.01 22.18
C MET A 1 2.37 -11.71 21.50
N ALA A 2 1.71 -10.76 22.16
CA ALA A 2 1.11 -9.61 21.50
C ALA A 2 1.69 -8.29 22.00
N GLY A 3 2.09 -7.44 21.05
CA GLY A 3 2.45 -6.06 21.29
C GLY A 3 3.89 -5.83 21.73
N ASN A 4 4.20 -4.55 21.95
CA ASN A 4 5.53 -3.97 22.09
C ASN A 4 6.31 -3.91 20.77
N VAL A 5 6.76 -5.05 20.26
CA VAL A 5 7.51 -5.14 18.98
C VAL A 5 7.00 -6.31 18.16
N ARG A 6 6.99 -6.14 16.84
CA ARG A 6 6.85 -7.27 15.92
C ARG A 6 8.12 -8.10 16.00
N GLU A 7 8.01 -9.41 15.94
CA GLU A 7 9.13 -10.34 16.04
C GLU A 7 9.42 -10.98 14.68
N TRP A 8 10.67 -10.87 14.21
CA TRP A 8 11.17 -11.57 13.03
C TRP A 8 11.13 -13.09 13.21
N THR A 9 10.75 -13.81 12.16
CA THR A 9 10.92 -15.27 12.06
C THR A 9 11.85 -15.63 10.91
N VAL A 10 12.39 -16.85 10.94
CA VAL A 10 13.28 -17.39 9.90
C VAL A 10 12.54 -17.83 8.64
N ASN A 11 11.20 -17.88 8.70
CA ASN A 11 10.38 -18.40 7.60
C ASN A 11 10.31 -17.39 6.44
N PRO A 12 10.79 -17.76 5.24
CA PRO A 12 10.65 -16.93 4.06
C PRO A 12 9.21 -16.92 3.57
N HIS A 13 8.83 -15.82 2.94
CA HIS A 13 7.53 -15.64 2.30
C HIS A 13 7.65 -15.83 0.80
N GLY A 14 6.88 -16.77 0.25
CA GLY A 14 6.74 -16.90 -1.19
C GLY A 14 7.92 -17.51 -1.94
N LYS A 15 7.83 -17.50 -3.28
CA LYS A 15 8.90 -17.99 -4.15
C LYS A 15 10.00 -16.92 -4.25
N GLY A 16 11.25 -17.30 -3.94
CA GLY A 16 12.43 -16.45 -4.11
C GLY A 16 13.10 -15.97 -2.82
N ASN A 17 12.53 -16.27 -1.65
CA ASN A 17 13.15 -16.03 -0.33
C ASN A 17 13.68 -14.60 -0.11
N ASN A 18 13.01 -13.60 -0.68
CA ASN A 18 13.43 -12.19 -0.60
C ASN A 18 12.71 -11.39 0.50
N ARG A 19 11.69 -11.98 1.13
CA ARG A 19 10.95 -11.43 2.27
C ARG A 19 10.82 -12.50 3.34
N PHE A 20 10.79 -12.06 4.59
CA PHE A 20 10.69 -12.94 5.76
C PHE A 20 9.50 -12.52 6.62
N SER A 21 8.94 -13.49 7.34
CA SER A 21 7.77 -13.24 8.18
C SER A 21 8.13 -12.35 9.38
N ILE A 22 7.23 -11.45 9.74
CA ILE A 22 7.34 -10.59 10.90
C ILE A 22 5.97 -10.49 11.57
N LEU A 23 5.85 -10.94 12.82
CA LEU A 23 4.56 -11.23 13.44
C LEU A 23 4.41 -10.56 14.81
N GLY A 24 3.18 -10.48 15.32
CA GLY A 24 2.90 -10.19 16.72
C GLY A 24 2.70 -8.72 17.11
N GLY A 25 2.80 -7.80 16.15
CA GLY A 25 2.42 -6.38 16.31
C GLY A 25 3.35 -5.53 17.19
N ALA A 26 3.58 -4.28 16.80
CA ALA A 26 4.26 -3.26 17.60
C ALA A 26 3.29 -2.50 18.51
N TYR A 27 3.81 -1.73 19.47
CA TYR A 27 3.00 -0.96 20.42
C TYR A 27 2.09 0.10 19.78
N TYR A 28 2.40 0.54 18.56
CA TYR A 28 1.63 1.53 17.80
C TYR A 28 0.79 0.90 16.68
N ASP A 29 0.85 -0.43 16.51
CA ASP A 29 0.01 -1.11 15.53
C ASP A 29 -1.42 -1.20 16.03
N ASN A 30 -2.36 -1.19 15.09
CA ASN A 30 -3.76 -1.43 15.41
C ASN A 30 -3.93 -2.84 16.03
N VAL A 31 -4.73 -2.93 17.09
CA VAL A 31 -4.93 -4.18 17.87
C VAL A 31 -5.41 -5.37 17.03
N TYR A 32 -6.09 -5.12 15.91
CA TYR A 32 -6.58 -6.16 15.02
C TYR A 32 -5.48 -6.75 14.11
N ASN A 33 -4.41 -6.01 13.84
CA ASN A 33 -3.25 -6.48 13.05
C ASN A 33 -2.42 -7.54 13.78
N PHE A 34 -2.72 -7.82 15.04
CA PHE A 34 -1.92 -8.71 15.88
C PHE A 34 -1.81 -10.15 15.32
N ASN A 35 -2.91 -10.68 14.81
CA ASN A 35 -2.97 -12.03 14.26
C ASN A 35 -2.71 -12.07 12.75
N ASP A 36 -2.48 -10.91 12.14
CA ASP A 36 -2.25 -10.82 10.72
C ASP A 36 -0.84 -11.28 10.39
N TYR A 37 -0.74 -12.00 9.27
CA TYR A 37 0.53 -12.39 8.73
C TYR A 37 1.12 -11.23 7.93
N TYR A 38 2.34 -10.83 8.28
CA TYR A 38 3.11 -9.87 7.51
C TYR A 38 4.45 -10.47 7.10
N SER A 39 4.94 -10.02 5.95
CA SER A 39 6.33 -10.23 5.55
C SER A 39 6.92 -8.91 5.10
N THR A 40 8.23 -8.72 5.28
CA THR A 40 8.96 -7.54 4.78
C THR A 40 10.38 -7.92 4.38
N SER A 41 11.11 -6.97 3.81
CA SER A 41 12.51 -7.15 3.45
C SER A 41 13.34 -7.52 4.69
N PRO A 42 14.25 -8.51 4.63
CA PRO A 42 15.09 -8.89 5.78
C PRO A 42 16.02 -7.76 6.25
N LEU A 43 16.17 -6.69 5.47
CA LEU A 43 16.94 -5.49 5.81
C LEU A 43 16.10 -4.35 6.39
N ASP A 44 14.78 -4.52 6.50
CA ASP A 44 13.91 -3.55 7.13
C ASP A 44 14.24 -3.44 8.64
N ARG A 45 14.56 -2.21 9.07
CA ARG A 45 14.89 -1.86 10.46
C ARG A 45 13.94 -0.80 11.00
N SER A 46 12.73 -0.72 10.45
CA SER A 46 11.69 0.18 10.94
C SER A 46 11.52 0.06 12.45
N LEU A 47 11.14 1.17 13.08
CA LEU A 47 10.78 1.19 14.50
C LEU A 47 9.78 0.06 14.79
N GLY A 48 9.78 -0.49 16.00
CA GLY A 48 8.86 -1.57 16.37
C GLY A 48 9.17 -2.95 15.79
N ASN A 49 10.16 -3.10 14.90
CA ASN A 49 10.65 -4.42 14.48
C ASN A 49 11.74 -4.92 15.43
N GLY A 50 11.53 -6.06 16.06
CA GLY A 50 12.44 -6.74 16.97
C GLY A 50 12.61 -8.22 16.63
N CYS A 51 13.30 -8.95 17.49
CA CYS A 51 13.45 -10.39 17.36
C CYS A 51 13.59 -11.06 18.73
N ARG A 52 13.33 -12.36 18.73
CA ARG A 52 13.61 -13.25 19.85
C ARG A 52 14.35 -14.45 19.30
N LEU A 53 15.36 -14.90 20.05
CA LEU A 53 16.12 -16.09 19.68
C LEU A 53 15.62 -17.28 20.48
N VAL A 54 15.59 -18.43 19.82
CA VAL A 54 15.27 -19.73 20.41
C VAL A 54 16.34 -20.72 19.95
N SER A 55 16.61 -21.73 20.77
CA SER A 55 17.54 -22.81 20.44
C SER A 55 16.94 -24.12 20.91
N SER A 56 16.96 -25.13 20.03
CA SER A 56 16.53 -26.48 20.36
C SER A 56 17.60 -27.17 21.20
N LEU A 57 17.19 -27.81 22.30
CA LEU A 57 18.08 -28.56 23.19
C LEU A 57 18.25 -30.03 22.75
N ALA A 58 17.50 -30.48 21.75
CA ALA A 58 17.56 -31.84 21.24
C ALA A 58 18.57 -31.92 20.08
N ASN A 59 19.62 -32.74 20.24
CA ASN A 59 20.54 -33.04 19.16
C ASN A 59 19.86 -33.98 18.14
N GLY A 60 19.59 -33.50 16.92
CA GLY A 60 19.32 -34.38 15.78
C GLY A 60 17.89 -34.39 15.22
N VAL A 61 17.02 -33.45 15.60
CA VAL A 61 15.86 -33.13 14.76
C VAL A 61 16.28 -31.93 13.91
N GLU A 62 16.49 -32.13 12.61
CA GLU A 62 16.45 -30.99 11.68
C GLU A 62 15.12 -30.29 11.93
N ASP A 63 15.15 -29.07 12.47
CA ASP A 63 13.96 -28.23 12.65
C ASP A 63 13.40 -27.94 11.25
N SER A 64 12.58 -28.86 10.76
CA SER A 64 12.01 -28.85 9.40
C SER A 64 11.17 -27.60 9.13
N LEU A 65 10.79 -26.89 10.20
CA LEU A 65 10.03 -25.66 10.14
C LEU A 65 10.88 -24.43 9.85
N ASP A 66 12.20 -24.44 10.13
CA ASP A 66 13.05 -23.27 9.88
C ASP A 66 13.16 -22.94 8.38
N GLN A 67 13.07 -23.98 7.55
CA GLN A 67 13.10 -23.86 6.09
C GLN A 67 11.69 -23.83 5.47
N TYR A 68 10.64 -23.82 6.30
CA TYR A 68 9.28 -23.82 5.81
C TYR A 68 8.95 -22.47 5.15
N ILE A 69 8.67 -22.52 3.85
CA ILE A 69 8.28 -21.38 3.04
C ILE A 69 6.79 -21.12 3.25
N ILE A 70 6.45 -19.94 3.76
CA ILE A 70 5.05 -19.52 3.88
C ILE A 70 4.50 -19.30 2.47
N SER A 71 3.53 -20.14 2.10
CA SER A 71 2.82 -20.01 0.84
C SER A 71 1.95 -18.76 0.86
N TYR A 72 1.99 -17.99 -0.21
CA TYR A 72 1.01 -16.96 -0.50
C TYR A 72 0.50 -17.16 -1.92
N THR A 73 -0.75 -16.78 -2.13
CA THR A 73 -1.31 -16.67 -3.47
C THR A 73 -1.00 -15.26 -3.96
N GLU A 74 -0.09 -15.15 -4.93
CA GLU A 74 0.03 -13.92 -5.69
C GLU A 74 -1.14 -13.86 -6.67
N ARG A 75 -2.00 -12.85 -6.52
CA ARG A 75 -3.08 -12.61 -7.46
C ARG A 75 -2.52 -11.79 -8.62
N ASP A 76 -2.39 -12.41 -9.78
CA ASP A 76 -2.10 -11.67 -11.02
C ASP A 76 -3.41 -11.11 -11.58
N ILE A 77 -3.75 -9.92 -11.13
CA ILE A 77 -5.00 -9.22 -11.46
C ILE A 77 -5.15 -9.03 -12.98
N LEU A 78 -4.05 -8.94 -13.74
CA LEU A 78 -4.09 -8.75 -15.19
C LEU A 78 -4.36 -10.06 -15.96
N SER A 79 -4.21 -11.20 -15.29
CA SER A 79 -4.49 -12.53 -15.86
C SER A 79 -5.87 -13.08 -15.52
N GLU A 80 -6.59 -12.42 -14.61
CA GLU A 80 -7.93 -12.82 -14.19
C GLU A 80 -8.92 -12.63 -15.35
N GLU A 81 -9.95 -13.47 -15.38
CA GLU A 81 -11.05 -13.25 -16.32
C GLU A 81 -11.84 -12.00 -15.92
N ASP A 82 -12.14 -11.16 -16.90
CA ASP A 82 -13.02 -10.01 -16.71
C ASP A 82 -14.41 -10.47 -16.27
N VAL A 83 -15.07 -9.63 -15.48
CA VAL A 83 -16.50 -9.82 -15.18
C VAL A 83 -17.32 -9.62 -16.46
N THR A 84 -18.54 -10.13 -16.48
CA THR A 84 -19.45 -9.88 -17.61
C THR A 84 -19.82 -8.40 -17.70
N ASP A 85 -20.14 -7.94 -18.91
CA ASP A 85 -20.63 -6.56 -19.14
C ASP A 85 -21.80 -6.22 -18.20
N GLU A 86 -22.74 -7.15 -17.99
CA GLU A 86 -23.87 -6.96 -17.08
C GLU A 86 -23.42 -6.64 -15.65
N VAL A 87 -22.44 -7.41 -15.12
CA VAL A 87 -21.89 -7.16 -13.79
C VAL A 87 -21.15 -5.83 -13.76
N PHE A 88 -20.34 -5.55 -14.78
CA PHE A 88 -19.62 -4.29 -14.90
C PHE A 88 -20.57 -3.09 -14.89
N GLU A 89 -21.67 -3.14 -15.65
CA GLU A 89 -22.66 -2.07 -15.71
C GLU A 89 -23.32 -1.79 -14.35
N VAL A 90 -23.60 -2.83 -13.56
CA VAL A 90 -24.11 -2.69 -12.18
C VAL A 90 -23.08 -1.99 -11.28
N TYR A 91 -21.80 -2.33 -11.39
CA TYR A 91 -20.75 -1.62 -10.64
C TYR A 91 -20.58 -0.18 -11.12
N ARG A 92 -20.57 0.06 -12.44
CA ARG A 92 -20.45 1.39 -13.05
C ARG A 92 -21.58 2.32 -12.61
N ALA A 93 -22.81 1.81 -12.49
CA ALA A 93 -23.97 2.59 -12.09
C ALA A 93 -23.83 3.26 -10.71
N GLN A 94 -22.99 2.74 -9.81
CA GLN A 94 -22.72 3.38 -8.52
C GLN A 94 -21.92 4.69 -8.65
N PHE A 95 -21.27 4.90 -9.79
CA PHE A 95 -20.48 6.09 -10.13
C PHE A 95 -21.16 6.95 -11.20
N ASP A 96 -22.43 6.67 -11.53
CA ASP A 96 -23.23 7.46 -12.48
C ASP A 96 -23.73 8.75 -11.81
N TYR A 97 -22.79 9.65 -11.58
CA TYR A 97 -23.07 10.94 -10.97
C TYR A 97 -23.69 11.89 -11.99
N LYS A 98 -24.63 12.72 -11.52
CA LYS A 98 -25.20 13.79 -12.35
C LYS A 98 -24.10 14.76 -12.78
N ASP A 99 -24.13 15.16 -14.05
CA ASP A 99 -23.26 16.21 -14.57
C ASP A 99 -23.30 17.46 -13.68
N TYR A 100 -22.11 17.96 -13.36
CA TYR A 100 -21.88 19.17 -12.59
C TYR A 100 -20.70 19.93 -13.20
N PRO A 101 -20.66 21.26 -13.04
CA PRO A 101 -19.52 22.06 -13.50
C PRO A 101 -18.22 21.61 -12.83
N LEU A 102 -17.18 21.35 -13.62
CA LEU A 102 -15.85 21.03 -13.11
C LEU A 102 -15.11 22.33 -12.80
N GLU A 103 -15.44 22.94 -11.67
CA GLU A 103 -14.73 24.11 -11.13
C GLU A 103 -13.60 23.62 -10.23
N VAL A 104 -12.37 24.00 -10.56
CA VAL A 104 -11.16 23.57 -9.86
C VAL A 104 -10.39 24.80 -9.39
N ASP A 105 -10.17 24.88 -8.09
CA ASP A 105 -9.32 25.90 -7.48
C ASP A 105 -7.87 25.41 -7.46
N LEU A 106 -6.98 26.16 -8.11
CA LEU A 106 -5.55 25.83 -8.20
C LEU A 106 -4.73 26.80 -7.35
N THR A 107 -3.90 26.25 -6.46
CA THR A 107 -2.95 27.02 -5.64
C THR A 107 -1.52 26.51 -5.88
N ILE A 108 -0.63 27.40 -6.32
CA ILE A 108 0.79 27.08 -6.46
C ILE A 108 1.42 26.93 -5.07
N ILE A 109 2.11 25.81 -4.84
CA ILE A 109 2.85 25.57 -3.60
C ILE A 109 4.31 25.97 -3.79
N ALA A 110 4.76 26.96 -3.03
CA ALA A 110 6.15 27.43 -3.06
C ALA A 110 7.09 26.51 -2.27
N GLY A 111 8.39 26.59 -2.57
CA GLY A 111 9.44 25.87 -1.84
C GLY A 111 9.97 24.59 -2.50
N TYR A 112 9.54 24.31 -3.74
CA TYR A 112 10.06 23.21 -4.56
C TYR A 112 11.03 23.70 -5.64
N ASN A 113 11.79 22.77 -6.25
CA ASN A 113 12.78 23.07 -7.29
C ASN A 113 12.16 23.89 -8.43
N SER A 114 12.86 24.93 -8.90
CA SER A 114 12.42 25.85 -9.96
C SER A 114 12.06 25.19 -11.30
N GLU A 115 12.54 23.97 -11.57
CA GLU A 115 12.22 23.25 -12.81
C GLU A 115 10.79 22.71 -12.81
N TYR A 116 10.26 22.36 -11.63
CA TYR A 116 8.93 21.78 -11.46
C TYR A 116 7.95 22.76 -10.84
N VAL A 117 6.74 22.77 -11.36
CA VAL A 117 5.60 23.46 -10.75
C VAL A 117 4.80 22.44 -9.95
N VAL A 118 4.47 22.82 -8.73
CA VAL A 118 3.61 22.04 -7.82
C VAL A 118 2.35 22.87 -7.56
N GLU A 119 1.22 22.34 -7.95
CA GLU A 119 -0.09 22.93 -7.74
C GLU A 119 -0.91 22.00 -6.84
N ARG A 120 -1.59 22.58 -5.85
CA ARG A 120 -2.67 21.91 -5.15
C ARG A 120 -3.97 22.23 -5.86
N PHE A 121 -4.74 21.21 -6.18
CA PHE A 121 -6.10 21.38 -6.67
C PHE A 121 -7.11 21.11 -5.55
N GLU A 122 -8.20 21.85 -5.53
CA GLU A 122 -9.40 21.59 -4.74
C GLU A 122 -10.62 21.71 -5.65
N MET A 123 -11.61 20.82 -5.47
CA MET A 123 -12.86 20.85 -6.20
C MET A 123 -13.98 20.19 -5.41
N GLU A 124 -15.23 20.54 -5.73
CA GLU A 124 -16.39 19.86 -5.17
C GLU A 124 -16.47 18.40 -5.67
N SER A 125 -16.84 17.49 -4.79
CA SER A 125 -17.08 16.09 -5.16
C SER A 125 -18.46 15.90 -5.79
N PRO A 126 -18.64 14.93 -6.70
CA PRO A 126 -19.95 14.62 -7.28
C PRO A 126 -20.94 13.99 -6.29
N TYR A 127 -20.44 13.53 -5.15
CA TYR A 127 -21.21 12.96 -4.04
C TYR A 127 -21.23 13.93 -2.86
N LYS A 128 -22.25 13.80 -2.00
CA LYS A 128 -22.37 14.60 -0.78
C LYS A 128 -21.19 14.29 0.15
N ASN A 129 -20.37 15.30 0.42
CA ASN A 129 -19.27 15.23 1.36
C ASN A 129 -19.16 16.56 2.12
N ASP A 130 -18.53 16.52 3.30
CA ASP A 130 -18.20 17.71 4.07
C ASP A 130 -16.76 18.22 3.76
N GLU A 131 -16.01 17.47 2.95
CA GLU A 131 -14.64 17.79 2.53
C GLU A 131 -14.51 17.86 1.00
N PRO A 132 -13.78 18.86 0.45
CA PRO A 132 -13.53 18.92 -0.99
C PRO A 132 -12.56 17.82 -1.43
N LEU A 133 -12.73 17.37 -2.66
CA LEU A 133 -11.75 16.52 -3.32
C LEU A 133 -10.51 17.36 -3.60
N HIS A 134 -9.33 16.87 -3.21
CA HIS A 134 -8.08 17.60 -3.38
C HIS A 134 -6.92 16.68 -3.67
N GLY A 135 -5.84 17.26 -4.18
CA GLY A 135 -4.59 16.56 -4.44
C GLY A 135 -3.52 17.49 -4.99
N PHE A 136 -2.43 16.91 -5.50
CA PHE A 136 -1.31 17.66 -6.05
C PHE A 136 -1.07 17.29 -7.51
N ILE A 137 -0.81 18.31 -8.33
CA ILE A 137 -0.37 18.20 -9.71
C ILE A 137 1.09 18.65 -9.73
N VAL A 138 1.96 17.82 -10.28
CA VAL A 138 3.39 18.11 -10.41
C VAL A 138 3.78 17.96 -11.87
N TYR A 139 4.35 19.01 -12.45
CA TYR A 139 4.77 19.00 -13.84
C TYR A 139 6.00 19.88 -14.09
N ASP A 140 6.73 19.56 -15.16
CA ASP A 140 7.89 20.33 -15.61
C ASP A 140 7.41 21.60 -16.34
N SER A 141 7.79 22.76 -15.83
CA SER A 141 7.39 24.07 -16.38
C SER A 141 8.01 24.38 -17.75
N SER A 142 9.13 23.72 -18.07
CA SER A 142 9.88 23.91 -19.31
C SER A 142 9.27 23.15 -20.48
N TYR A 143 8.51 22.08 -20.22
CA TYR A 143 7.85 21.28 -21.24
C TYR A 143 6.67 22.06 -21.87
N LYS A 144 6.56 22.04 -23.21
CA LYS A 144 5.57 22.81 -23.99
C LYS A 144 4.61 21.94 -24.81
N GLY A 145 4.64 20.63 -24.64
CA GLY A 145 3.74 19.69 -25.32
C GLY A 145 2.66 19.14 -24.40
N ASP A 146 1.88 18.19 -24.91
CA ASP A 146 0.90 17.46 -24.13
C ASP A 146 1.60 16.51 -23.15
N LEU A 147 1.31 16.68 -21.87
CA LEU A 147 1.80 15.78 -20.83
C LEU A 147 0.88 14.57 -20.72
N LYS A 148 1.48 13.38 -20.58
CA LYS A 148 0.74 12.16 -20.23
C LYS A 148 0.56 12.14 -18.70
N PRO A 149 -0.66 12.20 -18.16
CA PRO A 149 -0.86 12.19 -16.73
C PRO A 149 -0.52 10.82 -16.15
N ILE A 150 0.11 10.82 -14.97
CA ILE A 150 0.24 9.65 -14.11
C ILE A 150 -0.58 9.96 -12.86
N ILE A 151 -1.61 9.15 -12.61
CA ILE A 151 -2.44 9.28 -11.41
C ILE A 151 -1.88 8.33 -10.37
N ASN A 152 -1.42 8.88 -9.25
CA ASN A 152 -0.92 8.11 -8.12
C ASN A 152 -1.89 8.25 -6.94
N PHE A 153 -2.48 7.13 -6.52
CA PHE A 153 -3.25 7.05 -5.29
C PHE A 153 -2.33 6.56 -4.18
N PRO A 154 -2.02 7.38 -3.16
CA PRO A 154 -1.18 6.92 -2.06
C PRO A 154 -1.88 5.79 -1.31
N THR A 155 -1.10 4.82 -0.83
CA THR A 155 -1.60 3.76 0.03
C THR A 155 -2.02 4.34 1.38
N ALA A 156 -2.86 3.61 2.13
CA ALA A 156 -3.07 3.91 3.55
C ALA A 156 -1.70 3.96 4.27
N GLY A 157 -1.48 5.03 5.04
CA GLY A 157 -0.26 5.24 5.83
C GLY A 157 -0.26 4.48 7.14
#